data_AF-A0A485NAL5-F1
#
_entry.id   AF-A0A485NAL5-F1
#
_cell.length_a   1.000
_cell.length_b   1.000
_cell.length_c   1.000
_cell.angle_alpha   90.00
_cell.angle_beta   90.00
_cell.angle_gamma   90.00
#
_symmetry.space_group_name_H-M   'P 1'
#
loop_
_entity.id
_entity.type
_entity.pdbx_description
1 polymer ?
#
loop_
_entity_poly.entity_id
_entity_poly.type
_entity_poly.pdbx_seq_one_letter_code
_entity_poly.pdbx_strand_id
1 'polypeptide(L)' 'MLKPALEPRGGFSFENCQRNLSLERVLPGFRSPQAHKTGTTIAGLVFRDGVILGADTRATRDSVVMDKSCEKIHFIAPKI' A
#
# COMPACT_ATOMS: atom_id res chain seq x y z
N MET A 1 -25.88 6.87 -26.80
CA MET A 1 -25.79 6.18 -25.50
C MET A 1 -24.36 5.72 -25.30
N LEU A 2 -23.61 6.36 -24.41
CA LEU A 2 -22.25 5.96 -24.05
C LEU A 2 -22.33 4.68 -23.21
N LYS A 3 -21.66 3.62 -23.64
CA LYS A 3 -21.53 2.38 -22.86
C LYS A 3 -20.88 2.73 -21.51
N PRO A 4 -21.43 2.29 -20.37
CA PRO A 4 -20.72 2.40 -19.11
C PRO A 4 -19.44 1.57 -19.25
N ALA A 5 -18.29 2.17 -18.92
CA ALA A 5 -17.07 1.41 -18.76
C ALA A 5 -17.35 0.30 -17.74
N LEU A 6 -16.90 -0.92 -18.06
CA LEU A 6 -16.99 -2.03 -17.14
C LEU A 6 -16.12 -1.68 -15.93
N GLU A 7 -16.72 -1.20 -14.85
CA GLU A 7 -16.02 -0.92 -13.60
C GLU A 7 -15.24 -2.19 -13.20
N PRO A 8 -13.90 -2.12 -13.08
CA PRO A 8 -13.14 -3.28 -12.66
C PRO A 8 -13.62 -3.68 -11.27
N ARG A 9 -14.25 -4.85 -11.17
CA ARG A 9 -14.71 -5.44 -9.93
C ARG A 9 -13.49 -5.79 -9.06
N GLY A 10 -13.04 -4.82 -8.26
CA GLY A 10 -12.07 -4.98 -7.17
C GLY A 10 -10.64 -5.33 -7.62
N GLY A 11 -9.66 -4.62 -7.05
CA GLY A 11 -8.22 -4.88 -7.28
C GLY A 11 -7.35 -3.68 -6.90
N PHE A 12 -6.04 -3.80 -7.10
CA PHE A 12 -5.10 -2.68 -6.97
C PHE A 12 -5.29 -1.71 -8.15
N SER A 13 -5.67 -0.46 -7.88
CA SER A 13 -5.66 0.62 -8.87
C SER A 13 -4.28 1.26 -8.93
N PHE A 14 -3.67 1.27 -10.12
CA PHE A 14 -2.38 1.89 -10.38
C PHE A 14 -2.51 3.26 -11.06
N GLU A 15 -3.71 3.80 -11.20
CA GLU A 15 -3.95 5.11 -11.84
C GLU A 15 -3.15 6.23 -11.14
N ASN A 16 -3.00 6.13 -9.81
CA ASN A 16 -2.18 7.04 -9.03
C ASN A 16 -0.69 7.02 -9.42
N CYS A 17 -0.16 5.89 -9.88
CA CYS A 17 1.22 5.79 -10.38
C CYS A 17 1.37 6.61 -11.67
N GLN A 18 0.42 6.46 -12.61
CA GLN A 18 0.42 7.20 -13.86
C GLN A 18 0.23 8.72 -13.63
N ARG A 19 -0.65 9.10 -12.69
CA ARG A 19 -0.81 10.49 -12.25
C ARG A 19 0.50 11.06 -11.71
N ASN A 20 1.18 10.35 -10.81
CA ASN A 20 2.45 10.80 -10.22
C ASN A 20 3.53 11.01 -11.29
N LEU A 21 3.69 10.07 -12.23
CA LEU A 21 4.62 10.21 -13.36
C LEU A 21 4.31 11.43 -14.23
N SER A 22 3.03 11.73 -14.43
CA SER A 22 2.60 12.88 -15.21
C SER A 22 2.96 14.19 -14.48
N LEU A 23 2.73 14.23 -13.16
CA LEU A 23 3.06 15.39 -12.32
C LEU A 23 4.56 15.67 -12.27
N GLU A 24 5.40 14.63 -12.18
CA GLU A 24 6.86 14.79 -12.25
C GLU A 24 7.33 15.43 -13.58
N ARG A 25 6.61 15.19 -14.68
CA ARG A 25 6.95 15.77 -15.99
C ARG A 25 6.47 17.21 -16.15
N VAL A 26 5.28 17.53 -15.65
CA VAL A 26 4.62 18.81 -15.92
C VAL A 26 4.87 19.89 -14.86
N LEU A 27 5.32 19.52 -13.67
CA LEU A 27 5.57 20.46 -12.56
C LEU A 27 7.07 20.60 -12.27
N PRO A 28 7.72 21.69 -12.70
CA PRO A 28 9.12 21.95 -12.40
C PRO A 28 9.36 21.98 -10.89
N GLY A 29 10.30 21.17 -10.41
CA GLY A 29 10.65 21.10 -8.99
C GLY A 29 9.81 20.13 -8.15
N PHE A 30 8.78 19.49 -8.71
CA PHE A 30 8.08 18.41 -8.03
C PHE A 30 8.99 17.19 -7.88
N ARG A 31 9.12 16.68 -6.64
CA ARG A 31 9.81 15.42 -6.34
C ARG A 31 8.84 14.49 -5.65
N SER A 32 8.73 13.26 -6.14
CA SER A 32 7.98 12.23 -5.43
C SER A 32 8.57 11.99 -4.03
N PRO A 33 7.73 11.72 -3.02
CA PRO A 33 8.21 11.33 -1.71
C PRO A 33 9.11 10.11 -1.80
N GLN A 34 10.26 10.15 -1.11
CA GLN A 34 11.16 9.02 -1.09
C GLN A 34 10.59 7.91 -0.19
N ALA A 35 10.48 6.70 -0.71
CA ALA A 35 10.11 5.54 0.09
C ALA A 35 11.24 5.21 1.08
N HIS A 36 10.90 5.06 2.36
CA HIS A 36 11.83 4.63 3.39
C HIS A 36 11.77 3.12 3.59
N LYS A 37 12.94 2.48 3.73
CA LYS A 37 13.02 1.07 4.07
C LYS A 37 12.72 0.89 5.56
N THR A 38 11.68 0.13 5.88
CA THR A 38 11.20 -0.07 7.25
C THR A 38 11.58 -1.41 7.87
N GLY A 39 12.24 -2.28 7.11
CA GLY A 39 12.61 -3.63 7.58
C GLY A 39 11.40 -4.51 7.94
N THR A 40 10.23 -4.17 7.40
CA THR A 40 8.92 -4.79 7.64
C THR A 40 8.75 -6.07 6.82
N THR A 41 8.12 -7.08 7.41
CA THR A 41 7.61 -8.25 6.67
C THR A 41 6.11 -8.42 6.95
N ILE A 42 5.30 -8.45 5.90
CA ILE A 42 3.87 -8.77 5.97
C ILE A 42 3.65 -10.04 5.13
N ALA A 43 2.90 -11.00 5.68
CA ALA A 43 2.53 -12.23 5.01
C ALA A 43 1.02 -12.45 5.13
N GLY A 44 0.45 -13.14 4.15
CA GLY A 44 -0.95 -13.56 4.17
C GLY A 44 -1.10 -14.98 3.68
N LEU A 45 -2.09 -15.69 4.20
CA LEU A 45 -2.49 -17.01 3.72
C LEU A 45 -4.01 -17.09 3.54
N VAL A 46 -4.42 -17.86 2.54
CA VAL A 46 -5.83 -18.20 2.31
C VAL A 46 -6.05 -19.62 2.82
N PHE A 47 -7.09 -19.82 3.62
CA PHE A 47 -7.54 -21.14 4.05
C PHE A 47 -9.00 -21.34 3.62
N ARG A 48 -9.56 -22.54 3.88
CA ARG A 48 -10.87 -22.95 3.36
C ARG A 48 -11.97 -21.90 3.52
N ASP A 49 -12.03 -21.23 4.66
CA ASP A 49 -13.15 -20.37 5.05
C ASP A 49 -12.72 -18.93 5.37
N GLY A 50 -11.53 -18.50 4.93
CA GLY A 50 -11.07 -17.15 5.20
C GLY A 50 -9.62 -16.87 4.83
N VAL A 51 -9.12 -15.76 5.39
CA VAL A 51 -7.75 -15.29 5.22
C VAL A 51 -7.13 -14.95 6.58
N ILE A 52 -5.81 -15.07 6.67
CA ILE A 52 -5.03 -14.60 7.83
C ILE A 52 -3.98 -13.63 7.29
N LEU A 53 -3.84 -12.48 7.96
CA LEU A 53 -2.78 -11.52 7.73
C LEU A 53 -1.88 -11.47 8.96
N GLY A 54 -0.57 -11.58 8.75
CA GLY A 54 0.44 -11.47 9.79
C GLY A 54 1.48 -10.43 9.42
N ALA A 55 1.89 -9.62 10.40
CA ALA A 55 2.93 -8.62 10.23
C ALA A 55 3.86 -8.59 11.45
N ASP A 56 5.11 -8.21 11.25
CA ASP A 56 6.01 -7.94 12.36
C ASP A 56 5.66 -6.61 13.06
N THR A 57 6.11 -6.42 14.31
CA THR A 57 5.83 -5.19 15.09
C THR A 57 6.99 -4.20 15.08
N ARG A 58 8.17 -4.61 14.63
CA ARG A 58 9.35 -3.75 14.54
C ARG A 58 9.20 -2.79 13.36
N ALA A 59 9.58 -1.53 13.53
CA ALA A 59 9.74 -0.55 12.46
C ALA A 59 11.15 0.04 12.53
N THR A 60 11.85 0.06 11.39
CA THR A 60 13.18 0.68 11.29
C THR A 60 13.15 1.91 10.39
N ARG A 61 14.18 2.73 10.54
CA ARG A 61 14.63 3.66 9.50
C ARG A 61 16.06 3.29 9.19
N ASP A 62 16.27 2.77 7.99
CA ASP A 62 17.55 2.18 7.59
C ASP A 62 17.99 1.08 8.59
N SER A 63 19.06 1.30 9.35
CA SER A 63 19.59 0.35 10.34
C SER A 63 19.10 0.57 11.78
N VAL A 64 18.32 1.63 12.04
CA VAL A 64 17.92 2.02 13.41
C VAL A 64 16.47 1.60 13.67
N VAL A 65 16.22 0.92 14.80
CA VAL A 65 14.86 0.59 15.26
C VAL A 65 14.20 1.85 15.81
N MET A 66 13.12 2.28 15.17
CA MET A 66 12.35 3.47 15.55
C MET A 66 11.22 3.11 16.51
N ASP A 67 10.58 1.97 16.29
CA ASP A 67 9.49 1.46 17.12
C ASP A 67 9.55 -0.06 17.19
N LYS A 68 9.34 -0.61 18.38
CA LYS A 68 9.33 -2.06 18.65
C LYS A 68 7.93 -2.66 18.55
N SER A 69 6.90 -1.82 18.69
CA SER A 69 5.49 -2.22 18.84
C SER A 69 4.57 -1.50 17.86
N CYS A 70 5.07 -1.20 16.66
CA CYS A 70 4.30 -0.55 15.61
C CYS A 70 3.29 -1.52 14.99
N GLU A 71 2.00 -1.19 15.13
CA GLU A 71 0.90 -1.87 14.45
C GLU A 71 0.89 -1.56 12.96
N LYS A 72 0.79 -2.60 12.13
CA LYS A 72 0.83 -2.48 10.65
C LYS A 72 -0.45 -2.95 9.96
N ILE A 73 -1.30 -3.68 10.69
CA ILE A 73 -2.58 -4.16 10.20
C ILE A 73 -3.63 -3.17 10.70
N HIS A 74 -4.24 -2.43 9.79
CA HIS A 74 -5.23 -1.42 10.10
C HIS A 74 -6.61 -1.89 9.67
N PHE A 75 -7.62 -1.59 10.48
CA PHE A 75 -9.01 -1.86 10.15
C PHE A 75 -9.44 -0.99 8.96
N ILE A 76 -10.06 -1.62 7.95
CA ILE A 76 -10.63 -0.91 6.81
C ILE A 76 -12.15 -1.04 6.85
N ALA A 77 -12.66 -2.26 6.95
CA ALA A 77 -14.09 -2.53 7.01
C ALA A 77 -14.38 -3.84 7.76
N PRO A 78 -15.64 -4.13 8.15
CA PRO A 78 -15.97 -5.35 8.90
C PRO A 78 -15.55 -6.68 8.24
N LYS A 79 -15.22 -6.69 6.95
CA LYS A 79 -14.78 -7.87 6.19
C LYS A 79 -13.49 -7.60 5.38
N ILE A 80 -12.73 -6.56 5.74
CA ILE A 80 -11.47 -6.15 5.08
C ILE A 80 -10.46 -5.68 6.12
#